data_AF-A0AAI8NFX8-F1
#
_entry.id   AF-A0AAI8NFX8-F1
#
_cell.length_a   1.000
_cell.length_b   1.000
_cell.length_c   1.000
_cell.angle_alpha   90.00
_cell.angle_beta   90.00
_cell.angle_gamma   90.00
#
_symmetry.space_group_name_H-M   'P 1'
#
loop_
_entity.id
_entity.type
_entity.pdbx_description
1 polymer ?
#
loop_
_entity_poly.entity_id
_entity_poly.type
_entity_poly.pdbx_seq_one_letter_code
_entity_poly.pdbx_strand_id
1 'polypeptide(L)' 'MSVQRPEGQSAHPELVATEPQLNPCDPCRHLTLAEAEANAAYDWSKATDCRVLLKRHRATGECLTPEPE' A
#
# COMPACT_ATOMS: atom_id res chain seq x y z
N MET A 1 -21.15 -24.58 -44.25
CA MET A 1 -19.77 -24.37 -43.78
C MET A 1 -19.86 -23.52 -42.53
N SER A 2 -19.76 -24.14 -41.36
CA SER A 2 -20.03 -23.48 -40.08
C SER A 2 -18.71 -23.18 -39.38
N VAL A 3 -18.28 -21.91 -39.43
CA VAL A 3 -17.19 -21.41 -38.61
C VAL A 3 -17.79 -20.86 -37.33
N GLN A 4 -17.62 -21.59 -36.23
CA GLN A 4 -17.80 -21.06 -34.88
C GLN A 4 -16.48 -21.27 -34.14
N ARG A 5 -15.68 -20.22 -34.04
CA ARG A 5 -14.65 -20.10 -33.02
C ARG A 5 -15.32 -19.45 -31.81
N PRO A 6 -15.31 -20.06 -30.62
CA PRO A 6 -15.47 -19.31 -29.40
C PRO A 6 -14.11 -18.67 -29.12
N GLU A 7 -13.95 -17.42 -29.54
CA GLU A 7 -12.79 -16.62 -29.16
C GLU A 7 -12.92 -16.26 -27.67
N GLY A 8 -11.87 -16.59 -26.93
CA GLY A 8 -11.41 -15.79 -25.81
C GLY A 8 -12.36 -15.74 -24.63
N GLN A 9 -12.38 -16.83 -23.88
CA GLN A 9 -12.77 -16.85 -22.48
C GLN A 9 -12.33 -15.56 -21.75
N SER A 10 -13.34 -14.88 -21.24
CA SER A 10 -13.28 -13.79 -20.29
C SER A 10 -12.37 -14.09 -19.10
N ALA A 11 -11.94 -13.00 -18.48
CA ALA A 11 -11.20 -12.93 -17.22
C ALA A 11 -9.74 -13.37 -17.34
N HIS A 12 -8.86 -12.39 -17.52
CA HIS A 12 -7.58 -12.44 -16.84
C HIS A 12 -7.91 -12.24 -15.34
N PRO A 13 -7.94 -13.29 -14.52
CA PRO A 13 -8.08 -13.11 -13.09
C PRO A 13 -6.73 -12.60 -12.58
N GLU A 14 -6.77 -11.82 -11.50
CA GLU A 14 -5.58 -11.60 -10.69
C GLU A 14 -4.42 -10.88 -11.40
N LEU A 15 -4.62 -9.59 -11.66
CA LEU A 15 -3.67 -8.69 -10.99
C LEU A 15 -3.90 -8.94 -9.50
N VAL A 16 -3.07 -9.82 -8.94
CA VAL A 16 -2.96 -9.97 -7.50
C VAL A 16 -2.42 -8.62 -7.03
N ALA A 17 -3.34 -7.68 -6.80
CA ALA A 17 -3.18 -6.70 -5.76
C ALA A 17 -3.13 -7.52 -4.46
N THR A 18 -1.98 -8.15 -4.21
CA THR A 18 -1.49 -8.37 -2.86
C THR A 18 -1.10 -7.00 -2.32
N GLU A 19 -2.05 -6.08 -2.33
CA GLU A 19 -2.11 -5.10 -1.28
C GLU A 19 -2.90 -5.86 -0.23
N PRO A 20 -2.28 -6.33 0.87
CA PRO A 20 -3.06 -6.50 2.07
C PRO A 20 -3.72 -5.14 2.25
N GLN A 21 -5.01 -5.05 1.92
CA GLN A 21 -5.92 -3.98 2.32
C GLN A 21 -6.13 -4.10 3.84
N LEU A 22 -5.04 -4.31 4.59
CA LEU A 22 -4.89 -3.86 5.94
C LEU A 22 -4.95 -2.35 5.79
N ASN A 23 -6.14 -1.78 5.96
CA ASN A 23 -6.31 -0.34 6.05
C ASN A 23 -5.25 0.12 7.06
N PRO A 24 -4.15 0.75 6.60
CA PRO A 24 -3.02 0.97 7.46
C PRO A 24 -3.52 1.96 8.51
N CYS A 25 -3.16 1.70 9.76
CA CYS A 25 -3.49 2.57 10.88
C CYS A 25 -3.29 4.06 10.52
N ASP A 26 -4.01 5.00 11.13
CA ASP A 26 -3.90 6.42 10.73
C ASP A 26 -2.44 6.93 10.67
N PRO A 27 -1.55 6.62 11.64
CA PRO A 27 -0.12 6.93 11.56
C PRO A 27 0.59 6.30 10.36
N CYS A 28 0.26 5.04 10.04
CA CYS A 28 0.80 4.30 8.92
C CYS A 28 0.43 4.95 7.58
N ARG A 29 -0.84 5.37 7.46
CA ARG A 29 -1.36 6.07 6.27
C ARG A 29 -0.68 7.42 6.13
N HIS A 30 -0.60 8.20 7.21
CA HIS A 30 0.04 9.50 7.21
C HIS A 30 1.52 9.42 6.80
N LEU A 31 2.28 8.48 7.38
CA LEU A 31 3.70 8.29 7.04
C LEU A 31 3.90 7.83 5.60
N THR A 32 3.02 6.99 5.07
CA THR A 32 3.07 6.54 3.67
C THR A 32 2.80 7.69 2.69
N LEU A 33 1.82 8.54 3.01
CA LEU A 33 1.53 9.74 2.22
C LEU A 33 2.68 10.74 2.28
N ALA A 34 3.21 11.03 3.47
CA ALA A 34 4.35 11.93 3.65
C ALA A 34 5.61 11.41 2.93
N GLU A 35 5.85 10.10 2.93
CA GLU A 35 6.91 9.48 2.13
C GLU A 35 6.70 9.75 0.63
N ALA A 36 5.48 9.56 0.11
CA ALA A 36 5.18 9.78 -1.30
C ALA A 36 5.35 11.26 -1.70
N GLU A 37 4.89 12.19 -0.86
CA GLU A 37 5.09 13.64 -1.05
C GLU A 37 6.58 14.01 -1.02
N ALA A 38 7.34 13.46 -0.07
CA ALA A 38 8.79 13.70 0.01
C ALA A 38 9.52 13.14 -1.22
N ASN A 39 9.16 11.95 -1.70
CA ASN A 39 9.70 11.40 -2.94
C ASN A 39 9.35 12.28 -4.16
N ALA A 40 8.11 12.77 -4.25
CA ALA A 40 7.69 13.68 -5.32
C ALA A 40 8.44 15.03 -5.28
N ALA A 41 8.82 15.48 -4.09
CA ALA A 41 9.64 16.67 -3.88
C ALA A 41 11.16 16.42 -4.00
N TYR A 42 11.59 15.19 -4.29
CA TYR A 42 12.99 14.75 -4.28
C TYR A 42 13.71 14.97 -2.92
N ASP A 43 12.96 15.04 -1.83
CA ASP A 43 13.49 15.10 -0.46
C ASP A 43 13.77 13.69 0.06
N TRP A 44 14.89 13.12 -0.37
CA TRP A 44 15.31 11.76 -0.02
C TRP A 44 15.57 11.56 1.48
N SER A 45 15.94 12.65 2.18
CA SER A 45 16.15 12.63 3.62
C SER A 45 14.83 12.40 4.33
N LYS A 46 13.82 13.22 4.03
CA LYS A 46 12.48 13.07 4.61
C LYS A 46 11.81 11.76 4.22
N ALA A 47 11.95 11.33 2.96
CA ALA A 47 11.43 10.04 2.52
C ALA A 47 12.04 8.89 3.35
N THR A 48 13.34 8.95 3.64
CA THR A 48 14.00 7.95 4.49
C THR A 48 13.51 8.00 5.93
N ASP A 49 13.33 9.19 6.50
CA ASP A 49 12.80 9.37 7.86
C ASP A 49 11.39 8.76 7.98
N CYS A 50 10.50 9.02 7.01
CA CYS A 50 9.15 8.46 6.97
C CYS A 50 9.17 6.92 6.98
N ARG A 51 10.07 6.30 6.19
CA ARG A 51 10.25 4.83 6.20
C ARG A 51 10.75 4.30 7.53
N VAL A 52 11.67 5.00 8.20
CA VAL A 52 12.20 4.60 9.52
C VAL A 52 11.10 4.66 10.56
N LEU A 53 10.32 5.74 10.59
CA LEU A 53 9.17 5.89 11.49
C LEU A 53 8.14 4.79 11.26
N LEU A 54 7.82 4.49 10.00
CA LEU A 54 6.86 3.45 9.64
C LEU A 54 7.34 2.05 10.06
N LYS A 55 8.64 1.76 9.92
CA LYS A 55 9.23 0.51 10.45
C LYS A 55 9.14 0.43 11.97
N ARG A 56 9.49 1.52 12.68
CA ARG A 56 9.42 1.56 14.15
C ARG A 56 7.99 1.33 14.63
N HIS A 57 7.04 2.07 14.07
CA HIS A 57 5.63 1.96 14.42
C HIS A 57 5.09 0.53 14.25
N ARG A 58 5.45 -0.14 13.14
CA ARG A 58 5.12 -1.55 12.91
C ARG A 58 5.82 -2.49 13.88
N ALA A 59 7.08 -2.21 14.25
CA ALA A 59 7.85 -3.03 15.16
C ALA A 59 7.34 -2.97 16.61
N THR A 60 6.85 -1.81 17.06
CA THR A 60 6.24 -1.67 18.39
C THR A 60 4.84 -2.30 18.48
N GLY A 61 4.21 -2.60 17.33
CA GLY A 61 2.82 -3.06 17.31
C GLY A 61 1.79 -1.95 17.61
N GLU A 62 2.22 -0.68 17.56
CA GLU A 62 1.33 0.49 17.71
C GLU A 62 0.23 0.51 16.64
N CYS A 63 0.42 -0.19 15.51
CA CYS A 63 -0.62 -0.39 14.49
C CYS A 63 -1.91 -1.02 15.00
N LEU A 64 -1.82 -1.83 16.07
CA LEU A 64 -2.95 -2.58 16.64
C LEU A 64 -3.54 -1.90 17.87
N THR A 65 -2.97 -0.77 18.29
CA THR A 65 -3.49 0.01 19.42
C THR A 65 -4.44 1.06 18.84
N PRO A 66 -5.77 0.85 18.84
CA PRO A 66 -6.68 1.98 18.67
C PRO A 66 -6.33 2.99 19.76
N GLU A 67 -6.12 4.26 19.40
CA GLU A 67 -5.88 5.32 20.39
C GLU A 67 -6.92 5.21 21.52
N PRO A 68 -6.50 5.21 22.80
CA PRO A 68 -7.45 5.33 23.90
C PRO A 68 -8.04 6.75 23.88
N GLU A 69 -9.38 6.79 23.85
CA GLU A 69 -10.25 7.97 23.90
C GLU A 69 -9.88 9.00 24.99
#